data_AF-A0AAF0JC02-F1
#
_entry.id   AF-A0AAF0JC02-F1
#
_cell.length_a   1.000
_cell.length_b   1.000
_cell.length_c   1.000
_cell.angle_alpha   90.00
_cell.angle_beta   90.00
_cell.angle_gamma   90.00
#
_symmetry.space_group_name_H-M   'P 1'
#
loop_
_entity.id
_entity.type
_entity.pdbx_description
1 polymer ?
#
loop_
_entity_poly.entity_id
_entity_poly.type
_entity_poly.pdbx_seq_one_letter_code
_entity_poly.pdbx_strand_id
1 'polypeptide(L)'
;MDPLCPPEPLMIVDMPFGSCAVSLEDATRNVLQVVRATGTQAVKIEGSQEIIPLVKRLSTIGVSVMVHIGLQPQRFGDNASLRVQGSHAESAYAVYETAHALQEAGSFALLLECIPSKLGEAISTSLRIPTIGIGAGPFTSGQVLVGSDIVADLESPAHVSAVLRASAPQSASVPESDEWPAPPKFVRSFAPTSLGALRVHAFRQFADAVRNGSFPDNATESYRIKSDEWAKFQERIRSFA
;
A
#
# COMPACT_ATOMS: atom_id res chain seq x y z
N MET A 1 -29.29 -8.98 -5.86
CA MET A 1 -28.35 -8.32 -4.94
C MET A 1 -28.70 -6.86 -4.90
N ASP A 2 -28.72 -6.24 -3.73
CA ASP A 2 -28.99 -4.82 -3.57
C ASP A 2 -27.87 -4.00 -4.24
N PRO A 3 -28.15 -3.22 -5.30
CA PRO A 3 -27.13 -2.41 -5.98
C PRO A 3 -26.53 -1.30 -5.10
N LEU A 4 -27.10 -1.03 -3.91
CA LEU A 4 -26.57 -0.10 -2.92
C LEU A 4 -25.61 -0.77 -1.91
N CYS A 5 -25.59 -2.10 -1.84
CA CYS A 5 -24.67 -2.84 -0.98
C CYS A 5 -23.43 -3.24 -1.80
N PRO A 6 -22.28 -2.58 -1.62
CA PRO A 6 -21.06 -2.95 -2.34
C PRO A 6 -20.70 -4.42 -2.03
N PRO A 7 -20.09 -5.15 -2.98
CA PRO A 7 -19.62 -6.50 -2.72
C PRO A 7 -18.68 -6.52 -1.51
N GLU A 8 -18.66 -7.64 -0.78
CA GLU A 8 -17.75 -7.79 0.35
C GLU A 8 -16.29 -7.51 -0.08
N PRO A 9 -15.53 -6.72 0.69
CA PRO A 9 -14.15 -6.42 0.34
C PRO A 9 -13.26 -7.66 0.41
N LEU A 10 -12.25 -7.72 -0.46
CA LEU A 10 -11.16 -8.68 -0.33
C LEU A 10 -10.33 -8.35 0.91
N MET A 11 -10.32 -9.25 1.90
CA MET A 11 -9.51 -9.05 3.11
C MET A 11 -8.13 -9.68 2.91
N ILE A 12 -7.10 -8.86 3.10
CA ILE A 12 -5.69 -9.26 3.03
C ILE A 12 -5.07 -9.00 4.40
N VAL A 13 -4.43 -10.01 4.98
CA VAL A 13 -3.71 -9.88 6.26
C VAL A 13 -2.22 -9.84 6.03
N ASP A 14 -1.54 -8.93 6.71
CA ASP A 14 -0.09 -8.82 6.63
C ASP A 14 0.59 -9.87 7.51
N MET A 15 1.63 -10.52 6.97
CA MET A 15 2.49 -11.39 7.75
C MET A 15 3.44 -10.51 8.57
N PRO A 16 3.46 -10.63 9.91
CA PRO A 16 4.32 -9.78 10.75
C PRO A 16 5.81 -10.03 10.53
N PHE A 17 6.65 -9.06 10.90
CA PHE A 17 8.10 -9.23 10.86
C PHE A 17 8.55 -10.53 11.56
N GLY A 18 9.53 -11.20 10.97
CA GLY A 18 10.11 -12.44 11.49
C GLY A 18 9.27 -13.69 11.24
N SER A 19 7.98 -13.55 10.92
CA SER A 19 7.08 -14.70 10.70
C SER A 19 7.42 -15.50 9.43
N CYS A 20 8.14 -14.93 8.47
CA CYS A 20 8.52 -15.60 7.23
C CYS A 20 10.04 -15.69 7.00
N ALA A 21 10.86 -15.37 8.01
CA ALA A 21 12.31 -15.16 7.82
C ALA A 21 13.21 -16.37 8.17
N VAL A 22 12.70 -17.37 8.90
CA VAL A 22 13.54 -18.43 9.49
C VAL A 22 13.82 -19.57 8.50
N SER A 23 12.76 -20.21 8.00
CA SER A 23 12.86 -21.32 7.05
C SER A 23 11.61 -21.34 6.17
N LEU A 24 11.71 -21.97 5.00
CA LEU A 24 10.57 -22.14 4.10
C LEU A 24 9.41 -22.90 4.77
N GLU A 25 9.72 -23.93 5.57
CA GLU A 25 8.72 -24.74 6.27
C GLU A 25 8.02 -23.94 7.36
N ASP A 26 8.78 -23.22 8.20
CA ASP A 26 8.23 -22.39 9.26
C ASP A 26 7.39 -21.24 8.69
N ALA A 27 7.89 -20.57 7.66
CA ALA A 27 7.16 -19.51 6.97
C ALA A 27 5.83 -20.03 6.40
N THR A 28 5.85 -21.22 5.77
CA THR A 28 4.63 -21.86 5.26
C THR A 28 3.65 -22.17 6.40
N ARG A 29 4.14 -22.73 7.52
CA ARG A 29 3.32 -23.06 8.70
C ARG A 29 2.67 -21.81 9.30
N ASN A 30 3.44 -20.73 9.42
CA ASN A 30 2.99 -19.46 9.97
C ASN A 30 1.90 -18.83 9.11
N VAL A 31 2.08 -18.80 7.78
CA VAL A 31 1.05 -18.32 6.84
C VAL A 31 -0.23 -19.14 6.97
N LEU A 32 -0.14 -20.48 6.97
CA LEU A 32 -1.32 -21.34 7.11
C LEU A 32 -2.02 -21.18 8.47
N GLN A 33 -1.28 -20.90 9.54
CA GLN A 33 -1.86 -20.58 10.83
C GLN A 33 -2.64 -19.28 10.80
N VAL A 34 -2.08 -18.22 10.21
CA VAL A 34 -2.75 -16.92 10.06
C VAL A 34 -4.02 -17.09 9.24
N VAL A 35 -3.96 -17.70 8.06
CA VAL A 35 -5.14 -17.93 7.19
C VAL A 35 -6.25 -18.68 7.92
N ARG A 36 -5.91 -19.73 8.69
CA ARG A 36 -6.91 -20.48 9.49
C ARG A 36 -7.51 -19.67 10.62
N ALA A 37 -6.71 -18.82 11.28
CA ALA A 37 -7.14 -18.04 12.42
C ALA A 37 -8.00 -16.83 12.02
N THR A 38 -7.70 -16.21 10.89
CA THR A 38 -8.36 -14.98 10.43
C THR A 38 -9.50 -15.23 9.45
N GLY A 39 -9.47 -16.33 8.70
CA GLY A 39 -10.41 -16.58 7.61
C GLY A 39 -10.25 -15.62 6.43
N THR A 40 -9.15 -14.88 6.35
CA THR A 40 -8.90 -13.91 5.27
C THR A 40 -8.58 -14.60 3.95
N GLN A 41 -8.96 -13.97 2.85
CA GLN A 41 -8.85 -14.53 1.52
C GLN A 41 -7.41 -14.51 0.97
N ALA A 42 -6.54 -13.64 1.48
CA ALA A 42 -5.15 -13.53 1.04
C ALA A 42 -4.21 -13.06 2.17
N VAL A 43 -2.91 -13.22 1.93
CA VAL A 43 -1.85 -12.69 2.80
C VAL A 43 -0.97 -11.69 2.05
N LYS A 44 -0.46 -10.69 2.77
CA LYS A 44 0.62 -9.80 2.32
C LYS A 44 1.94 -10.25 2.94
N ILE A 45 3.00 -10.31 2.14
CA ILE A 45 4.36 -10.65 2.62
C ILE A 45 5.34 -9.64 2.05
N GLU A 46 6.18 -9.07 2.92
CA GLU A 46 7.29 -8.20 2.51
C GLU A 46 8.53 -9.03 2.18
N GLY A 47 9.15 -8.75 1.03
CA GLY A 47 10.39 -9.37 0.62
C GLY A 47 10.69 -9.16 -0.84
N SER A 48 11.90 -9.52 -1.25
CA SER A 48 12.43 -9.41 -2.60
C SER A 48 12.69 -10.80 -3.17
N GLN A 49 13.83 -11.04 -3.83
CA GLN A 49 14.10 -12.33 -4.48
C GLN A 49 14.16 -13.51 -3.49
N GLU A 50 14.56 -13.27 -2.24
CA GLU A 50 14.72 -14.33 -1.23
C GLU A 50 13.39 -15.00 -0.80
N ILE A 51 12.24 -14.35 -1.02
CA ILE A 51 10.92 -14.95 -0.71
C ILE A 51 10.28 -15.66 -1.91
N ILE A 52 10.91 -15.67 -3.09
CA ILE A 52 10.38 -16.37 -4.28
C ILE A 52 10.03 -17.85 -4.00
N PRO A 53 10.88 -18.65 -3.32
CA PRO A 53 10.53 -20.03 -2.99
C PRO A 53 9.27 -20.15 -2.12
N LEU A 54 9.07 -19.21 -1.20
CA LEU A 54 7.89 -19.15 -0.33
C LEU A 54 6.63 -18.81 -1.13
N VAL A 55 6.68 -17.76 -1.96
CA VAL A 55 5.56 -17.36 -2.82
C VAL A 55 5.13 -18.52 -3.72
N LYS A 56 6.10 -19.19 -4.35
CA LYS A 56 5.84 -20.38 -5.19
C LYS A 56 5.18 -21.50 -4.41
N ARG A 57 5.68 -21.81 -3.21
CA ARG A 57 5.11 -22.86 -2.36
C ARG A 57 3.67 -22.54 -1.95
N LEU A 58 3.41 -21.31 -1.50
CA LEU A 58 2.10 -20.85 -1.05
C LEU A 58 1.07 -20.83 -2.19
N SER A 59 1.45 -20.29 -3.35
CA SER A 59 0.60 -20.27 -4.54
C SER A 59 0.25 -21.69 -5.00
N THR A 60 1.22 -22.62 -5.00
CA THR A 60 1.00 -24.04 -5.37
C THR A 60 -0.04 -24.73 -4.48
N ILE A 61 -0.13 -24.35 -3.20
CA ILE A 61 -1.10 -24.94 -2.26
C ILE A 61 -2.41 -24.12 -2.16
N GLY A 62 -2.60 -23.14 -3.04
CA GLY A 62 -3.85 -22.36 -3.15
C GLY A 62 -3.94 -21.14 -2.22
N VAL A 63 -2.84 -20.70 -1.61
CA VAL A 63 -2.81 -19.45 -0.83
C VAL A 63 -2.54 -18.27 -1.76
N SER A 64 -3.45 -17.31 -1.81
CA SER A 64 -3.26 -16.05 -2.52
C SER A 64 -2.28 -15.14 -1.77
N VAL A 65 -1.16 -14.80 -2.42
CA VAL A 65 -0.11 -13.96 -1.85
C VAL A 65 0.04 -12.64 -2.62
N MET A 66 -0.16 -11.52 -1.93
CA MET A 66 0.23 -10.20 -2.40
C MET A 66 1.65 -9.92 -1.88
N VAL A 67 2.60 -9.68 -2.76
CA VAL A 67 3.97 -9.42 -2.33
C VAL A 67 4.23 -7.92 -2.29
N HIS A 68 4.88 -7.46 -1.22
CA HIS A 68 5.28 -6.08 -1.03
C HIS A 68 6.77 -5.89 -1.36
N ILE A 69 7.05 -5.11 -2.41
CA ILE A 69 8.39 -4.71 -2.86
C ILE A 69 8.54 -3.17 -2.88
N GLY A 70 9.78 -2.70 -2.90
CA GLY A 70 10.10 -1.29 -2.70
C GLY A 70 10.61 -1.09 -1.28
N LEU A 71 10.16 -0.03 -0.62
CA LEU A 71 10.46 0.16 0.80
C LEU A 71 9.73 -0.91 1.61
N GLN A 72 10.43 -1.60 2.51
CA GLN A 72 9.88 -2.71 3.31
C GLN A 72 9.97 -2.35 4.80
N PRO A 73 8.94 -1.68 5.36
CA PRO A 73 8.99 -1.13 6.72
C PRO A 73 9.24 -2.18 7.80
N GLN A 74 8.88 -3.44 7.55
CA GLN A 74 9.10 -4.51 8.53
C GLN A 74 10.57 -4.90 8.68
N ARG A 75 11.45 -4.54 7.73
CA ARG A 75 12.88 -4.88 7.83
C ARG A 75 13.62 -3.97 8.80
N PHE A 76 14.08 -4.52 9.92
CA PHE A 76 15.03 -3.85 10.81
C PHE A 76 16.36 -3.55 10.09
N GLY A 77 16.78 -2.29 10.04
CA GLY A 77 18.04 -1.86 9.42
C GLY A 77 17.94 -0.48 8.73
N ASP A 78 18.90 -0.13 7.87
CA ASP A 78 18.97 1.17 7.17
C ASP A 78 17.72 1.50 6.30
N ASN A 79 16.93 0.48 5.95
CA ASN A 79 15.63 0.62 5.28
C ASN A 79 14.49 1.08 6.20
N ALA A 80 14.73 1.23 7.51
CA ALA A 80 13.76 1.82 8.45
C ALA A 80 13.60 3.34 8.25
N SER A 81 14.54 3.99 7.56
CA SER A 81 14.35 5.36 7.10
C SER A 81 13.56 5.39 5.80
N LEU A 82 12.49 6.20 5.74
CA LEU A 82 11.61 6.40 4.57
C LEU A 82 12.42 6.90 3.35
N ARG A 83 13.17 6.01 2.70
CA ARG A 83 14.04 6.31 1.56
C ARG A 83 13.44 5.71 0.30
N VAL A 84 13.42 6.53 -0.74
CA VAL A 84 12.97 6.15 -2.08
C VAL A 84 13.84 5.03 -2.64
N GLN A 85 13.20 3.91 -2.99
CA GLN A 85 13.83 2.76 -3.63
C GLN A 85 13.79 2.90 -5.15
N GLY A 86 14.76 2.33 -5.86
CA GLY A 86 14.79 2.41 -7.33
C GLY A 86 15.07 3.82 -7.86
N SER A 87 15.75 4.67 -7.10
CA SER A 87 16.10 6.04 -7.49
C SER A 87 17.25 6.15 -8.52
N HIS A 88 17.93 5.03 -8.80
CA HIS A 88 19.04 4.91 -9.75
C HIS A 88 18.80 3.69 -10.65
N ALA A 89 19.44 3.65 -11.82
CA ALA A 89 19.16 2.67 -12.87
C ALA A 89 19.31 1.21 -12.39
N GLU A 90 20.37 0.94 -11.63
CA GLU A 90 20.64 -0.40 -11.10
C GLU A 90 19.60 -0.85 -10.08
N SER A 91 19.27 0.01 -9.11
CA SER A 91 18.25 -0.32 -8.10
C SER A 91 16.85 -0.39 -8.71
N ALA A 92 16.54 0.45 -9.71
CA ALA A 92 15.30 0.39 -10.45
C ALA A 92 15.15 -0.94 -11.21
N TYR A 93 16.23 -1.38 -11.87
CA TYR A 93 16.27 -2.68 -12.54
C TYR A 93 16.10 -3.84 -11.56
N ALA A 94 16.74 -3.80 -10.38
CA ALA A 94 16.58 -4.82 -9.36
C ALA A 94 15.13 -4.95 -8.87
N VAL A 95 14.44 -3.82 -8.65
CA VAL A 95 13.01 -3.83 -8.29
C VAL A 95 12.16 -4.41 -9.43
N TYR A 96 12.42 -3.98 -10.66
CA TYR A 96 11.71 -4.46 -11.85
C TYR A 96 11.87 -5.97 -12.06
N GLU A 97 13.10 -6.48 -12.03
CA GLU A 97 13.40 -7.91 -12.17
C GLU A 97 12.76 -8.72 -11.04
N THR A 98 12.80 -8.22 -9.81
CA THR A 98 12.15 -8.85 -8.65
C THR A 98 10.63 -8.92 -8.85
N ALA A 99 10.00 -7.86 -9.36
CA ALA A 99 8.56 -7.83 -9.62
C ALA A 99 8.14 -8.93 -10.60
N HIS A 100 8.88 -9.09 -11.70
CA HIS A 100 8.64 -10.17 -12.68
C HIS A 100 8.85 -11.55 -12.06
N ALA A 101 9.93 -11.75 -11.32
CA ALA A 101 10.21 -13.04 -10.68
C ALA A 101 9.13 -13.44 -9.66
N LEU A 102 8.57 -12.49 -8.91
CA LEU A 102 7.48 -12.72 -7.96
C LEU A 102 6.14 -13.01 -8.65
N GLN A 103 5.88 -12.39 -9.80
CA GLN A 103 4.75 -12.77 -10.64
C GLN A 103 4.88 -14.22 -11.11
N GLU A 104 6.04 -14.61 -11.64
CA GLU A 104 6.28 -16.00 -12.10
C GLU A 104 6.24 -17.01 -10.95
N ALA A 105 6.58 -16.57 -9.73
CA ALA A 105 6.39 -17.37 -8.52
C ALA A 105 4.91 -17.55 -8.14
N GLY A 106 3.99 -16.79 -8.74
CA GLY A 106 2.55 -16.94 -8.53
C GLY A 106 1.97 -15.97 -7.50
N SER A 107 2.61 -14.82 -7.26
CA SER A 107 1.95 -13.70 -6.58
C SER A 107 0.75 -13.23 -7.41
N PHE A 108 -0.39 -12.96 -6.76
CA PHE A 108 -1.60 -12.53 -7.49
C PHE A 108 -1.68 -11.01 -7.68
N ALA A 109 -0.91 -10.25 -6.91
CA ALA A 109 -0.82 -8.80 -6.95
C ALA A 109 0.49 -8.36 -6.28
N LEU A 110 1.03 -7.21 -6.69
CA LEU A 110 2.19 -6.60 -6.01
C LEU A 110 1.81 -5.29 -5.35
N LEU A 111 2.30 -5.06 -4.14
CA LEU A 111 2.31 -3.75 -3.52
C LEU A 111 3.68 -3.09 -3.79
N LEU A 112 3.66 -1.88 -4.34
CA LEU A 112 4.83 -1.09 -4.67
C LEU A 112 4.90 0.12 -3.73
N GLU A 113 5.92 0.18 -2.86
CA GLU A 113 6.05 1.27 -1.89
C GLU A 113 7.28 2.13 -2.14
N CYS A 114 7.07 3.46 -2.12
CA CYS A 114 8.13 4.47 -2.12
C CYS A 114 9.14 4.29 -3.27
N ILE A 115 8.62 4.21 -4.51
CA ILE A 115 9.41 4.12 -5.75
C ILE A 115 9.09 5.28 -6.69
N PRO A 116 9.99 5.66 -7.62
CA PRO A 116 9.68 6.67 -8.63
C PRO A 116 8.45 6.32 -9.46
N SER A 117 7.61 7.32 -9.74
CA SER A 117 6.37 7.16 -10.51
C SER A 117 6.58 6.46 -11.87
N LYS A 118 7.64 6.84 -12.59
CA LYS A 118 8.01 6.19 -13.86
C LYS A 118 8.35 4.70 -13.70
N LEU A 119 8.97 4.31 -12.58
CA LEU A 119 9.26 2.91 -12.30
C LEU A 119 7.97 2.15 -11.95
N GLY A 120 7.07 2.76 -11.18
CA GLY A 120 5.74 2.23 -10.91
C GLY A 120 4.95 1.98 -12.21
N GLU A 121 4.98 2.93 -13.14
CA GLU A 121 4.38 2.80 -14.48
C GLU A 121 5.00 1.64 -15.27
N ALA A 122 6.33 1.58 -15.37
CA ALA A 122 7.03 0.53 -16.13
C ALA A 122 6.77 -0.88 -15.58
N ILE A 123 6.75 -1.04 -14.25
CA ILE A 123 6.40 -2.33 -13.63
C ILE A 123 4.94 -2.68 -13.96
N SER A 124 4.02 -1.76 -13.69
CA SER A 124 2.57 -2.01 -13.84
C SER A 124 2.15 -2.32 -15.27
N THR A 125 2.80 -1.69 -16.26
CA THR A 125 2.52 -1.95 -17.68
C THR A 125 3.16 -3.25 -18.19
N SER A 126 4.21 -3.74 -17.54
CA SER A 126 4.90 -4.97 -17.93
C SER A 126 4.34 -6.26 -17.31
N LEU A 127 3.60 -6.14 -16.20
CA LEU A 127 3.03 -7.27 -15.47
C LEU A 127 1.61 -7.62 -15.94
N ARG A 128 1.24 -8.88 -15.75
CA ARG A 128 -0.11 -9.42 -15.97
C ARG A 128 -0.97 -9.35 -14.71
N ILE A 129 -0.35 -9.18 -13.55
CA ILE A 129 -1.01 -9.05 -12.23
C ILE A 129 -1.16 -7.58 -11.83
N PRO A 130 -2.21 -7.21 -11.06
CA PRO A 130 -2.40 -5.86 -10.60
C PRO A 130 -1.28 -5.39 -9.66
N THR A 131 -0.95 -4.11 -9.75
CA THR A 131 -0.05 -3.42 -8.83
C THR A 131 -0.83 -2.43 -7.96
N ILE A 132 -0.50 -2.36 -6.68
CA ILE A 132 -1.09 -1.45 -5.70
C ILE A 132 0.01 -0.50 -5.23
N GLY A 133 -0.16 0.80 -5.47
CA GLY A 133 0.83 1.82 -5.14
C GLY A 133 0.62 2.46 -3.77
N ILE A 134 1.72 2.78 -3.10
CA ILE A 134 1.78 3.74 -2.00
C ILE A 134 3.08 4.53 -2.13
N GLY A 135 2.98 5.77 -2.61
CA GLY A 135 4.16 6.52 -3.05
C GLY A 135 4.85 5.86 -4.26
N ALA A 136 4.08 5.32 -5.20
CA ALA A 136 4.57 4.71 -6.45
C ALA A 136 4.02 5.40 -7.72
N GLY A 137 3.37 6.55 -7.57
CA GLY A 137 2.73 7.30 -8.66
C GLY A 137 1.32 6.81 -9.03
N PRO A 138 0.63 7.52 -9.94
CA PRO A 138 -0.76 7.22 -10.31
C PRO A 138 -0.92 6.05 -11.27
N PHE A 139 0.18 5.55 -11.82
CA PHE A 139 0.15 4.58 -12.92
C PHE A 139 0.10 3.12 -12.47
N THR A 140 -0.06 2.84 -11.17
CA THR A 140 -0.36 1.51 -10.65
C THR A 140 -1.84 1.15 -10.85
N SER A 141 -2.18 -0.14 -10.80
CA SER A 141 -3.56 -0.60 -10.99
C SER A 141 -4.53 -0.14 -9.89
N GLY A 142 -4.01 0.14 -8.70
CA GLY A 142 -4.75 0.71 -7.57
C GLY A 142 -3.81 1.41 -6.59
N GLN A 143 -4.38 1.94 -5.50
CA GLN A 143 -3.64 2.67 -4.47
C GLN A 143 -4.01 2.18 -3.08
N VAL A 144 -3.09 2.33 -2.12
CA VAL A 144 -3.32 2.07 -0.70
C VAL A 144 -2.74 3.20 0.14
N LEU A 145 -3.43 3.53 1.22
CA LEU A 145 -2.95 4.40 2.29
C LEU A 145 -3.32 3.77 3.63
N VAL A 146 -2.60 4.15 4.69
CA VAL A 146 -2.98 3.79 6.05
C VAL A 146 -4.25 4.56 6.43
N GLY A 147 -5.23 3.88 7.02
CA GLY A 147 -6.53 4.49 7.32
C GLY A 147 -6.46 5.72 8.24
N SER A 148 -5.52 5.74 9.18
CA SER A 148 -5.23 6.88 10.06
C SER A 148 -4.70 8.10 9.29
N ASP A 149 -3.93 7.86 8.22
CA ASP A 149 -3.34 8.94 7.42
C ASP A 149 -4.41 9.59 6.54
N ILE A 150 -5.35 8.79 6.00
CA ILE A 150 -6.51 9.30 5.23
C ILE A 150 -7.35 10.27 6.06
N VAL A 151 -7.55 9.99 7.35
CA VAL A 151 -8.37 10.83 8.25
C VAL A 151 -7.54 11.85 9.04
N ALA A 152 -6.24 11.97 8.74
CA ALA A 152 -5.31 12.87 9.41
C ALA A 152 -5.24 12.69 10.95
N ASP A 153 -5.44 11.46 11.44
CA ASP A 153 -5.35 11.16 12.88
C ASP A 153 -3.91 11.34 13.40
N LEU A 154 -2.93 11.05 12.54
CA LEU A 154 -1.48 11.27 12.69
C LEU A 154 -1.01 11.37 14.16
N GLU A 155 -1.16 10.27 14.90
CA GLU A 155 -0.90 10.23 16.35
C GLU A 155 0.59 10.06 16.71
N SER A 156 1.48 10.03 15.72
CA SER A 156 2.90 9.82 16.01
C SER A 156 3.45 10.94 16.90
N PRO A 157 4.39 10.64 17.82
CA PRO A 157 4.97 11.67 18.70
C PRO A 157 5.53 12.87 17.95
N ALA A 158 6.03 12.67 16.71
CA ALA A 158 6.53 13.73 15.86
C ALA A 158 5.42 14.67 15.35
N HIS A 159 4.29 14.12 14.90
CA HIS A 159 3.14 14.90 14.45
C HIS A 159 2.49 15.66 15.61
N VAL A 160 2.27 14.98 16.75
CA VAL A 160 1.74 15.60 17.97
C VAL A 160 2.66 16.73 18.43
N SER A 161 3.98 16.51 18.44
CA SER A 161 4.95 17.55 18.81
C SER A 161 4.96 18.74 17.85
N ALA A 162 4.78 18.51 16.55
CA ALA A 162 4.73 19.59 15.55
C ALA A 162 3.48 20.46 15.75
N VAL A 163 2.31 19.84 15.97
CA VAL A 163 1.05 20.55 16.25
C VAL A 163 1.14 21.36 17.55
N LEU A 164 1.66 20.77 18.62
CA LEU A 164 1.84 21.47 19.91
C LEU A 164 2.80 22.67 19.82
N ARG A 165 3.72 22.68 18.85
CA ARG A 165 4.64 23.81 18.59
C ARG A 165 4.04 24.89 17.70
N ALA A 166 3.04 24.55 16.88
CA ALA A 166 2.36 25.49 16.01
C ALA A 166 1.30 26.27 16.81
N SER A 167 1.51 27.59 16.97
CA SER A 167 0.53 28.47 17.59
C SER A 167 -0.70 28.63 16.69
N ALA A 168 -1.84 28.10 17.16
CA ALA A 168 -3.22 28.21 16.65
C ALA A 168 -3.58 27.39 15.40
N PRO A 169 -4.77 26.76 15.37
CA PRO A 169 -5.25 25.97 14.24
C PRO A 169 -5.74 26.88 13.10
N GLN A 170 -5.41 26.52 11.86
CA GLN A 170 -6.15 26.97 10.68
C GLN A 170 -7.49 26.24 10.65
N SER A 171 -8.58 27.00 10.59
CA SER A 171 -9.93 26.46 10.47
C SER A 171 -10.14 25.87 9.08
N ALA A 172 -10.06 24.54 8.95
CA ALA A 172 -10.66 23.85 7.81
C ALA A 172 -12.19 23.89 7.98
N SER A 173 -12.91 24.28 6.93
CA SER A 173 -14.36 24.19 6.90
C SER A 173 -14.76 22.71 6.92
N VAL A 174 -15.42 22.29 8.00
CA VAL A 174 -15.93 20.93 8.15
C VAL A 174 -17.22 20.82 7.33
N PRO A 175 -17.36 19.85 6.41
CA PRO A 175 -18.61 19.67 5.68
C PRO A 175 -19.73 19.23 6.63
N GLU A 176 -20.89 19.88 6.52
CA GLU A 176 -22.13 19.38 7.11
C GLU A 176 -22.54 18.12 6.34
N SER A 177 -22.62 16.99 7.03
CA SER A 177 -23.14 15.74 6.44
C SER A 177 -24.46 15.39 7.10
N ASP A 178 -25.52 15.30 6.31
CA ASP A 178 -26.91 15.21 6.81
C ASP A 178 -27.37 13.81 7.25
N GLU A 179 -26.56 12.75 7.07
CA GLU A 179 -27.00 11.38 7.36
C GLU A 179 -25.97 10.61 8.21
N TRP A 180 -26.03 10.81 9.52
CA TRP A 180 -25.49 9.87 10.50
C TRP A 180 -26.62 9.45 11.44
N PRO A 181 -26.72 8.16 11.83
CA PRO A 181 -27.81 7.70 12.71
C PRO A 181 -27.89 8.56 13.96
N ALA A 182 -29.09 9.04 14.28
CA ALA A 182 -29.31 9.81 15.50
C ALA A 182 -28.92 8.93 16.71
N PRO A 183 -28.13 9.46 17.65
CA PRO A 183 -27.77 8.68 18.82
C PRO A 183 -29.02 8.40 19.69
N PRO A 184 -28.99 7.37 20.55
CA PRO A 184 -30.08 7.14 21.50
C PRO A 184 -30.41 8.39 22.33
N LYS A 185 -31.68 8.57 22.74
CA LYS A 185 -32.16 9.79 23.42
C LYS A 185 -31.38 10.20 24.68
N PHE A 186 -30.65 9.29 25.32
CA PHE A 186 -29.85 9.53 26.53
C PHE A 186 -28.38 9.91 26.24
N VAL A 187 -27.96 9.96 24.97
CA VAL A 187 -26.59 10.26 24.56
C VAL A 187 -26.50 11.70 24.06
N ARG A 188 -25.55 12.47 24.60
CA ARG A 188 -25.18 13.80 24.12
C ARG A 188 -23.84 13.74 23.39
N SER A 189 -23.79 14.19 22.13
CA SER A 189 -22.52 14.43 21.44
C SER A 189 -21.88 15.72 21.97
N PHE A 190 -20.57 15.69 22.23
CA PHE A 190 -19.78 16.85 22.61
C PHE A 190 -18.87 17.35 21.47
N ALA A 191 -18.76 16.57 20.39
CA ALA A 191 -18.07 17.02 19.19
C ALA A 191 -19.00 17.93 18.36
N PRO A 192 -18.47 19.01 17.77
CA PRO A 192 -19.24 19.91 16.91
C PRO A 192 -19.73 19.24 15.61
N THR A 193 -19.11 18.11 15.22
CA THR A 193 -19.49 17.31 14.04
C THR A 193 -19.32 15.82 14.35
N SER A 194 -20.05 14.97 13.64
CA SER A 194 -19.90 13.51 13.72
C SER A 194 -18.55 13.07 13.17
N LEU A 195 -17.66 12.56 14.03
CA LEU A 195 -16.40 11.93 13.63
C LEU A 195 -16.64 10.74 12.69
N GLY A 196 -17.71 9.98 12.91
CA GLY A 196 -18.09 8.85 12.03
C GLY A 196 -18.41 9.32 10.62
N ALA A 197 -19.14 10.43 10.48
CA ALA A 197 -19.48 10.96 9.18
C ALA A 197 -18.28 11.58 8.46
N LEU A 198 -17.40 12.28 9.18
CA LEU A 198 -16.15 12.81 8.63
C LEU A 198 -15.24 11.69 8.13
N ARG A 199 -15.12 10.61 8.91
CA ARG A 199 -14.37 9.42 8.51
C ARG A 199 -14.93 8.83 7.22
N VAL A 200 -16.23 8.56 7.15
CA VAL A 200 -16.85 8.00 5.93
C VAL A 200 -16.65 8.92 4.73
N HIS A 201 -16.78 10.22 4.92
CA HIS A 201 -16.55 11.20 3.87
C HIS A 201 -15.11 11.15 3.33
N ALA A 202 -14.11 11.14 4.22
CA ALA A 202 -12.69 11.06 3.84
C ALA A 202 -12.38 9.77 3.05
N PHE A 203 -12.87 8.62 3.51
CA PHE A 203 -12.69 7.34 2.79
C PHE A 203 -13.38 7.33 1.41
N ARG A 204 -14.56 7.96 1.27
CA ARG A 204 -15.25 8.11 -0.02
C ARG A 204 -14.45 9.01 -0.96
N GLN A 205 -13.99 10.17 -0.48
CA GLN A 205 -13.16 11.07 -1.28
C GLN A 205 -11.87 10.39 -1.76
N PHE A 206 -11.18 9.65 -0.89
CA PHE A 206 -10.02 8.86 -1.28
C PHE A 206 -10.37 7.85 -2.38
N ALA A 207 -11.44 7.06 -2.20
CA ALA A 207 -11.86 6.08 -3.19
C ALA A 207 -12.21 6.72 -4.54
N ASP A 208 -12.90 7.86 -4.54
CA ASP A 208 -13.28 8.57 -5.76
C ASP A 208 -12.06 9.20 -6.45
N ALA A 209 -11.13 9.77 -5.68
CA ALA A 209 -9.88 10.33 -6.18
C ALA A 209 -8.96 9.28 -6.83
N VAL A 210 -8.93 8.06 -6.26
CA VAL A 210 -8.21 6.94 -6.89
C VAL A 210 -8.90 6.52 -8.20
N ARG A 211 -10.23 6.40 -8.20
CA ARG A 211 -11.00 5.95 -9.37
C ARG A 211 -10.96 6.92 -10.54
N ASN A 212 -10.98 8.23 -10.26
CA ASN A 212 -10.94 9.27 -11.27
C ASN A 212 -9.50 9.67 -11.67
N GLY A 213 -8.48 9.08 -11.03
CA GLY A 213 -7.07 9.33 -11.30
C GLY A 213 -6.54 10.67 -10.78
N SER A 214 -7.29 11.38 -9.93
CA SER A 214 -6.82 12.62 -9.30
C SER A 214 -5.89 12.37 -8.10
N PHE A 215 -5.82 11.13 -7.60
CA PHE A 215 -4.88 10.71 -6.57
C PHE A 215 -4.14 9.42 -6.96
N PRO A 216 -2.80 9.36 -6.74
CA PRO A 216 -1.93 10.48 -6.35
C PRO A 216 -1.66 11.42 -7.53
N ASP A 217 -1.47 12.71 -7.25
CA ASP A 217 -0.97 13.67 -8.22
C ASP A 217 0.50 13.38 -8.58
N ASN A 218 0.78 13.30 -9.88
CA ASN A 218 2.12 12.92 -10.36
C ASN A 218 3.17 14.02 -10.13
N ALA A 219 2.76 15.29 -9.98
CA ALA A 219 3.68 16.40 -9.81
C ALA A 219 4.05 16.63 -8.34
N THR A 220 3.08 16.50 -7.42
CA THR A 220 3.22 16.86 -6.00
C THR A 220 3.29 15.67 -5.04
N GLU A 221 2.71 14.52 -5.40
CA GLU A 221 2.54 13.37 -4.49
C GLU A 221 3.35 12.14 -4.94
N SER A 222 4.31 12.35 -5.84
CA SER A 222 5.06 11.27 -6.49
C SER A 222 6.57 11.50 -6.49
N TYR A 223 7.32 10.41 -6.29
CA TYR A 223 8.78 10.44 -6.36
C TYR A 223 9.28 10.41 -7.81
N ARG A 224 10.49 10.97 -8.02
CA ARG A 224 11.11 11.09 -9.34
C ARG A 224 12.45 10.36 -9.40
N ILE A 225 12.75 9.88 -10.60
CA ILE A 225 14.07 9.37 -11.00
C ILE A 225 14.70 10.37 -11.97
N LYS A 226 16.01 10.59 -11.87
CA LYS A 226 16.74 11.50 -12.77
C LYS A 226 16.69 10.97 -14.21
N SER A 227 16.64 11.87 -15.19
CA SER A 227 16.43 11.50 -16.60
C SER A 227 17.55 10.62 -17.17
N ASP A 228 18.79 10.84 -16.75
CA ASP A 228 19.96 10.05 -17.16
C ASP A 228 19.92 8.63 -16.57
N GLU A 229 19.56 8.50 -15.29
CA GLU A 229 19.35 7.20 -14.65
C GLU A 229 18.16 6.45 -15.26
N TRP A 230 17.08 7.17 -15.60
CA TRP A 230 15.93 6.59 -16.28
C TRP A 230 16.32 6.04 -17.67
N ALA A 231 17.11 6.77 -18.45
CA ALA A 231 17.55 6.31 -19.75
C ALA A 231 18.39 5.02 -19.67
N LYS A 232 19.31 4.94 -18.69
CA LYS A 232 20.09 3.72 -18.42
C LYS A 232 19.21 2.53 -18.02
N PHE A 233 18.21 2.77 -17.18
CA PHE A 233 17.22 1.74 -16.82
C PHE A 233 16.45 1.24 -18.04
N GLN A 234 15.96 2.16 -18.88
CA GLN A 234 15.22 1.82 -20.10
C GLN A 234 16.05 0.98 -21.07
N GLU A 235 17.34 1.30 -21.23
CA GLU A 235 18.25 0.48 -22.04
C GLU A 235 18.36 -0.94 -21.50
N ARG A 236 18.45 -1.09 -20.18
CA ARG A 236 18.62 -2.39 -19.51
C ARG A 236 17.38 -3.29 -19.59
N ILE A 237 16.18 -2.73 -19.55
CA ILE A 237 14.95 -3.54 -19.67
C ILE A 237 14.59 -3.92 -21.11
N ARG A 238 15.20 -3.31 -22.14
CA ARG A 238 14.99 -3.72 -23.54
C ARG A 238 15.47 -5.15 -23.80
N SER A 239 16.48 -5.61 -23.07
CA SER A 239 16.98 -6.99 -23.15
C SER A 239 16.21 -7.97 -22.25
N PHE A 240 15.23 -7.47 -21.47
CA PHE A 240 14.43 -8.29 -20.56
C PHE A 240 13.15 -8.83 -21.21
N ALA A 241 12.68 -8.18 -22.28
CA ALA A 241 11.48 -8.52 -23.04
C ALA A 241 11.72 -9.60 -24.10
#